data_AF-A0A2E6QGA3-F1
#
_entry.id   AF-A0A2E6QGA3-F1
#
_cell.length_a   1.000
_cell.length_b   1.000
_cell.length_c   1.000
_cell.angle_alpha   90.00
_cell.angle_beta   90.00
_cell.angle_gamma   90.00
#
_symmetry.space_group_name_H-M   'P 1'
#
loop_
_entity.id
_entity.type
_entity.pdbx_description
1 polymer ?
#
loop_
_entity_poly.entity_id
_entity_poly.type
_entity_poly.pdbx_seq_one_letter_code
_entity_poly.pdbx_strand_id
1 'polypeptide(L)'
;MVPDGYEVGVFVKGLDTPSAATVDGDGNLWVAISGNLFGGLDEIDPPHVKVFDKDGNLIKEIGKGVFSTVMNEIAYCPENGVTYIPEYGEKIWEINGVDGELTQIIGNLPVGDHRNGGVTCRDGYLYFALGLPSNTGFADPDNHGWVDVPSDPYWEIHDDGLPNTPHDAPCRDIEHTGLNVRSSDGRLTGAYMPVGVAAQPGQIVKAQTPCHGSVIRVKLSDKNADGMYSHDSMENYAWGFRNQSGVEFGPKGSKFENALAVSDNGANDLGNRRIANGAEKLWIVTEQGQDGGFPDKEGMNFVSNKRFGHKTYNGSVVDRPLPNAYIGDEPWVPERVPYRFQHHVDNIRGVPLITANPNPNGYINPVLEWDTNNPIDGIAWSAGNYGADNHLFGAVYGILDTGPESLIPTWPMILQVEFLEPTGIKWSAFAQNIEPGPNAYQKEENRGGLERPNDVVFSNDGKTMYVVDYGEVYTDFEMPSPFYTTAGSGVIWTITYTGN
;
A
#
# COMPACT_ATOMS: atom_id res chain seq x y z
N MET A 1 -19.19 -15.24 -5.86
CA MET A 1 -18.82 -16.51 -6.51
C MET A 1 -17.48 -16.96 -5.96
N VAL A 2 -17.33 -18.26 -5.69
CA VAL A 2 -16.09 -18.92 -5.27
C VAL A 2 -15.93 -20.24 -6.03
N PRO A 3 -14.76 -20.88 -6.04
CA PRO A 3 -14.58 -22.15 -6.75
C PRO A 3 -15.38 -23.27 -6.08
N ASP A 4 -15.63 -24.35 -6.83
CA ASP A 4 -16.19 -25.58 -6.28
C ASP A 4 -15.32 -26.08 -5.11
N GLY A 5 -15.97 -26.65 -4.10
CA GLY A 5 -15.31 -27.08 -2.87
C GLY A 5 -15.19 -26.00 -1.81
N TYR A 6 -15.64 -24.77 -2.05
CA TYR A 6 -15.68 -23.69 -1.05
C TYR A 6 -17.11 -23.18 -0.79
N GLU A 7 -17.37 -22.72 0.42
CA GLU A 7 -18.62 -22.10 0.84
C GLU A 7 -18.37 -20.69 1.37
N VAL A 8 -19.23 -19.74 0.97
CA VAL A 8 -19.19 -18.36 1.46
C VAL A 8 -20.22 -18.17 2.56
N GLY A 9 -19.79 -17.56 3.66
CA GLY A 9 -20.66 -17.15 4.77
C GLY A 9 -20.39 -15.71 5.21
N VAL A 10 -21.24 -15.19 6.08
CA VAL A 10 -21.03 -13.92 6.78
C VAL A 10 -20.62 -14.24 8.21
N PHE A 11 -19.46 -13.76 8.64
CA PHE A 11 -19.00 -13.90 10.02
C PHE A 11 -19.60 -12.79 10.88
N VAL A 12 -19.37 -11.53 10.50
CA VAL A 12 -19.91 -10.33 11.14
C VAL A 12 -20.28 -9.33 10.06
N LYS A 13 -21.32 -8.54 10.27
CA LYS A 13 -21.75 -7.46 9.38
C LYS A 13 -22.19 -6.25 10.20
N GLY A 14 -22.33 -5.09 9.56
CA GLY A 14 -22.69 -3.88 10.28
C GLY A 14 -21.49 -3.21 10.93
N LEU A 15 -20.31 -3.40 10.35
CA LEU A 15 -19.09 -2.74 10.80
C LEU A 15 -18.91 -1.43 10.04
N ASP A 16 -18.32 -0.44 10.71
CA ASP A 16 -17.84 0.77 10.08
C ASP A 16 -16.38 0.55 9.66
N THR A 17 -16.05 0.67 8.37
CA THR A 17 -14.65 0.76 7.90
C THR A 17 -13.67 -0.32 8.43
N PRO A 18 -14.02 -1.62 8.46
CA PRO A 18 -13.04 -2.62 8.86
C PRO A 18 -11.91 -2.66 7.81
N SER A 19 -10.66 -2.42 8.24
CA SER A 19 -9.52 -2.29 7.32
C SER A 19 -8.63 -3.53 7.29
N ALA A 20 -8.32 -4.11 8.44
CA ALA A 20 -7.49 -5.31 8.52
C ALA A 20 -7.95 -6.23 9.63
N ALA A 21 -7.52 -7.48 9.59
CA ALA A 21 -7.78 -8.42 10.66
C ALA A 21 -6.64 -9.38 10.93
N THR A 22 -6.59 -9.87 12.16
CA THR A 22 -5.68 -10.94 12.55
C THR A 22 -6.37 -11.94 13.45
N VAL A 23 -5.86 -13.18 13.49
CA VAL A 23 -6.38 -14.25 14.35
C VAL A 23 -5.35 -14.53 15.44
N ASP A 24 -5.77 -14.42 16.71
CA ASP A 24 -4.89 -14.67 17.85
C ASP A 24 -4.72 -16.18 18.12
N GLY A 25 -3.85 -16.52 19.09
CA GLY A 25 -3.57 -17.91 19.46
C GLY A 25 -4.79 -18.69 20.00
N ASP A 26 -5.83 -17.99 20.48
CA ASP A 26 -7.07 -18.60 20.98
C ASP A 26 -8.14 -18.75 19.88
N GLY A 27 -7.88 -18.20 18.69
CA GLY A 27 -8.77 -18.22 17.53
C GLY A 27 -9.79 -17.07 17.52
N ASN A 28 -9.58 -16.03 18.32
CA ASN A 28 -10.40 -14.82 18.23
C ASN A 28 -9.97 -14.00 17.01
N LEU A 29 -10.94 -13.40 16.32
CA LEU A 29 -10.69 -12.48 15.21
C LEU A 29 -10.61 -11.05 15.74
N TRP A 30 -9.47 -10.41 15.55
CA TRP A 30 -9.23 -9.01 15.88
C TRP A 30 -9.35 -8.19 14.61
N VAL A 31 -10.29 -7.25 14.57
CA VAL A 31 -10.59 -6.42 13.40
C VAL A 31 -10.24 -4.97 13.70
N ALA A 32 -9.32 -4.42 12.92
CA ALA A 32 -9.02 -2.99 12.92
C ALA A 32 -10.18 -2.21 12.28
N ILE A 33 -10.70 -1.23 13.00
CA ILE A 33 -11.67 -0.25 12.51
C ILE A 33 -10.91 1.00 12.12
N SER A 34 -10.93 1.32 10.83
CA SER A 34 -10.13 2.42 10.28
C SER A 34 -10.55 3.77 10.83
N GLY A 35 -11.86 3.98 10.98
CA GLY A 35 -12.44 5.26 11.33
C GLY A 35 -12.67 6.14 10.11
N ASN A 36 -12.84 7.44 10.34
CA ASN A 36 -13.36 8.33 9.31
C ASN A 36 -12.25 8.85 8.35
N LEU A 37 -11.87 8.04 7.37
CA LEU A 37 -10.88 8.40 6.35
C LEU A 37 -11.46 9.29 5.23
N PHE A 38 -12.57 8.85 4.63
CA PHE A 38 -13.15 9.47 3.44
C PHE A 38 -14.31 10.42 3.75
N GLY A 39 -14.61 10.70 5.01
CA GLY A 39 -15.84 11.40 5.37
C GLY A 39 -17.08 10.52 5.19
N GLY A 40 -18.24 11.12 5.43
CA GLY A 40 -19.53 10.47 5.33
C GLY A 40 -20.64 11.40 5.83
N LEU A 41 -21.88 11.09 5.47
CA LEU A 41 -23.05 11.77 6.03
C LEU A 41 -23.41 11.24 7.43
N ASP A 42 -23.03 10.00 7.70
CA ASP A 42 -23.29 9.30 8.93
C ASP A 42 -22.10 9.40 9.89
N GLU A 43 -22.37 9.19 11.18
CA GLU A 43 -21.32 9.05 12.19
C GLU A 43 -20.63 7.69 12.01
N ILE A 44 -19.31 7.73 11.82
CA ILE A 44 -18.44 6.57 11.66
C ILE A 44 -17.73 6.33 12.99
N ASP A 45 -17.69 5.08 13.46
CA ASP A 45 -16.92 4.71 14.65
C ASP A 45 -15.48 5.27 14.57
N PRO A 46 -14.92 5.83 15.65
CA PRO A 46 -13.52 6.28 15.66
C PRO A 46 -12.56 5.09 15.51
N PRO A 47 -11.28 5.31 15.17
CA PRO A 47 -10.32 4.22 15.03
C PRO A 47 -10.18 3.42 16.33
N HIS A 48 -10.29 2.09 16.25
CA HIS A 48 -10.14 1.15 17.36
C HIS A 48 -10.07 -0.30 16.85
N VAL A 49 -9.92 -1.28 17.75
CA VAL A 49 -10.01 -2.71 17.42
C VAL A 49 -11.26 -3.33 18.03
N LYS A 50 -12.00 -4.11 17.22
CA LYS A 50 -13.09 -4.99 17.69
C LYS A 50 -12.62 -6.43 17.69
N VAL A 51 -12.76 -7.12 18.80
CA VAL A 51 -12.36 -8.54 18.95
C VAL A 51 -13.61 -9.41 19.03
N PHE A 52 -13.67 -10.43 18.18
CA PHE A 52 -14.77 -11.39 18.10
C PHE A 52 -14.28 -12.78 18.48
N ASP A 53 -15.10 -13.50 19.24
CA ASP A 53 -14.88 -14.93 19.42
C ASP A 53 -15.14 -15.69 18.09
N LYS A 54 -14.77 -16.97 18.07
CA LYS A 54 -14.97 -17.88 16.92
C LYS A 54 -16.42 -18.04 16.44
N ASP A 55 -17.41 -17.66 17.25
CA ASP A 55 -18.83 -17.72 16.92
C ASP A 55 -19.35 -16.35 16.40
N GLY A 56 -18.47 -15.35 16.28
CA GLY A 56 -18.78 -14.01 15.79
C GLY A 56 -19.34 -13.07 16.87
N ASN A 57 -19.27 -13.43 18.16
CA ASN A 57 -19.72 -12.54 19.22
C ASN A 57 -18.62 -11.53 19.55
N LEU A 58 -18.97 -10.24 19.60
CA LEU A 58 -18.06 -9.19 20.07
C LEU A 58 -17.74 -9.42 21.55
N ILE A 59 -16.45 -9.60 21.87
CA ILE A 59 -15.97 -9.82 23.24
C ILE A 59 -15.21 -8.62 23.80
N LYS A 60 -14.64 -7.75 22.95
CA LYS A 60 -13.86 -6.58 23.38
C LYS A 60 -13.80 -5.48 22.32
N GLU A 61 -13.75 -4.24 22.79
CA GLU A 61 -13.26 -3.08 22.02
C GLU A 61 -11.98 -2.55 22.67
N ILE A 62 -10.94 -2.31 21.87
CA ILE A 62 -9.59 -1.95 22.35
C ILE A 62 -9.15 -0.65 21.68
N GLY A 63 -8.64 0.29 22.47
CA GLY A 63 -8.04 1.53 21.95
C GLY A 63 -9.01 2.59 21.44
N LYS A 64 -10.33 2.47 21.71
CA LYS A 64 -11.31 3.50 21.34
C LYS A 64 -10.99 4.84 22.02
N GLY A 65 -10.70 5.86 21.21
CA GLY A 65 -10.26 7.18 21.68
C GLY A 65 -8.79 7.28 22.08
N VAL A 66 -7.98 6.26 21.80
CA VAL A 66 -6.52 6.26 22.02
C VAL A 66 -5.77 6.62 20.74
N PHE A 67 -6.18 6.04 19.61
CA PHE A 67 -5.55 6.30 18.31
C PHE A 67 -5.89 7.71 17.82
N SER A 68 -4.88 8.40 17.29
CA SER A 68 -4.97 9.79 16.80
C SER A 68 -5.22 9.92 15.31
N THR A 69 -5.07 8.84 14.54
CA THR A 69 -5.40 8.79 13.10
C THR A 69 -6.02 7.44 12.76
N VAL A 70 -6.36 7.26 11.48
CA VAL A 70 -7.02 6.07 10.97
C VAL A 70 -6.16 4.81 11.15
N MET A 71 -6.80 3.65 11.07
CA MET A 71 -6.12 2.35 11.15
C MET A 71 -6.18 1.63 9.81
N ASN A 72 -5.07 1.05 9.37
CA ASN A 72 -5.04 0.26 8.14
C ASN A 72 -4.63 -1.20 8.37
N GLU A 73 -3.90 -1.50 9.45
CA GLU A 73 -3.22 -2.78 9.61
C GLU A 73 -3.27 -3.31 11.05
N ILE A 74 -3.17 -4.63 11.21
CA ILE A 74 -3.06 -5.32 12.49
C ILE A 74 -2.44 -6.70 12.28
N ALA A 75 -1.53 -7.13 13.15
CA ALA A 75 -1.01 -8.50 13.09
C ALA A 75 -0.74 -9.11 14.45
N TYR A 76 -1.12 -10.38 14.60
CA TYR A 76 -0.73 -11.24 15.69
C TYR A 76 0.62 -11.86 15.39
N CYS A 77 1.51 -11.86 16.39
CA CYS A 77 2.81 -12.50 16.31
C CYS A 77 2.83 -13.83 17.10
N PRO A 78 2.81 -14.99 16.43
CA PRO A 78 2.80 -16.28 17.11
C PRO A 78 4.06 -16.59 17.93
N GLU A 79 5.19 -15.94 17.63
CA GLU A 79 6.47 -16.19 18.32
C GLU A 79 6.47 -15.70 19.78
N ASN A 80 5.69 -14.67 20.08
CA ASN A 80 5.62 -14.06 21.41
C ASN A 80 4.18 -13.90 21.95
N GLY A 81 3.15 -14.18 21.15
CA GLY A 81 1.75 -14.08 21.53
C GLY A 81 1.21 -12.66 21.61
N VAL A 82 1.88 -11.69 20.99
CA VAL A 82 1.52 -10.26 21.04
C VAL A 82 0.84 -9.82 19.75
N THR A 83 -0.17 -8.96 19.87
CA THR A 83 -0.79 -8.29 18.72
C THR A 83 -0.19 -6.91 18.54
N TYR A 84 0.22 -6.59 17.32
CA TYR A 84 0.79 -5.32 16.90
C TYR A 84 -0.19 -4.53 16.05
N ILE A 85 -0.29 -3.23 16.33
CA ILE A 85 -1.28 -2.34 15.75
C ILE A 85 -0.55 -1.08 15.25
N PRO A 86 -0.18 -1.02 13.97
CA PRO A 86 0.24 0.21 13.33
C PRO A 86 -0.93 1.19 13.29
N GLU A 87 -0.74 2.34 13.94
CA GLU A 87 -1.62 3.48 13.74
C GLU A 87 -1.16 4.13 12.44
N TYR A 88 -1.97 4.07 11.36
CA TYR A 88 -1.62 4.43 9.98
C TYR A 88 -1.14 5.89 9.94
N GLY A 89 0.13 6.13 10.22
CA GLY A 89 0.66 7.31 10.88
C GLY A 89 2.00 7.02 11.57
N GLU A 90 2.30 7.76 12.64
CA GLU A 90 3.66 7.84 13.18
C GLU A 90 3.98 6.77 14.25
N LYS A 91 3.03 5.91 14.60
CA LYS A 91 3.08 5.08 15.81
C LYS A 91 2.77 3.61 15.53
N ILE A 92 3.36 2.74 16.34
CA ILE A 92 2.99 1.32 16.42
C ILE A 92 2.75 0.98 17.89
N TRP A 93 1.65 0.28 18.13
CA TRP A 93 1.19 -0.15 19.43
C TRP A 93 1.28 -1.67 19.55
N GLU A 94 1.34 -2.17 20.78
CA GLU A 94 1.22 -3.60 21.07
C GLU A 94 0.25 -3.86 22.21
N ILE A 95 -0.28 -5.08 22.23
CA ILE A 95 -1.10 -5.60 23.32
C ILE A 95 -0.91 -7.11 23.47
N ASN A 96 -0.75 -7.58 24.70
CA ASN A 96 -0.59 -8.99 25.02
C ASN A 96 -1.91 -9.58 25.53
N GLY A 97 -2.64 -10.28 24.65
CA GLY A 97 -3.95 -10.86 24.94
C GLY A 97 -5.10 -9.84 24.97
N VAL A 98 -6.34 -10.33 24.92
CA VAL A 98 -7.57 -9.51 24.82
C VAL A 98 -7.75 -8.54 26.00
N ASP A 99 -7.27 -8.91 27.18
CA ASP A 99 -7.30 -8.10 28.40
C ASP A 99 -5.96 -7.44 28.75
N GLY A 100 -5.01 -7.45 27.81
CA GLY A 100 -3.73 -6.80 27.95
C GLY A 100 -3.82 -5.28 28.03
N GLU A 101 -2.72 -4.66 28.47
CA GLU A 101 -2.56 -3.21 28.38
C GLU A 101 -2.09 -2.84 26.96
N LEU A 102 -2.79 -1.89 26.34
CA LEU A 102 -2.39 -1.32 25.06
C LEU A 102 -1.23 -0.35 25.30
N THR A 103 -0.08 -0.61 24.71
CA THR A 103 1.16 0.17 24.93
C THR A 103 1.76 0.62 23.62
N GLN A 104 2.18 1.88 23.55
CA GLN A 104 2.93 2.39 22.40
C GLN A 104 4.34 1.85 22.46
N ILE A 105 4.86 1.31 21.36
CA ILE A 105 6.21 0.74 21.27
C ILE A 105 7.10 1.43 20.24
N ILE A 106 6.51 2.13 19.27
CA ILE A 106 7.21 2.94 18.28
C ILE A 106 6.45 4.24 18.13
N GLY A 107 7.16 5.35 17.98
CA GLY A 107 6.60 6.67 17.73
C GLY A 107 7.51 7.50 16.82
N ASN A 108 6.97 8.62 16.34
CA ASN A 108 7.64 9.55 15.44
C ASN A 108 8.21 8.88 14.18
N LEU A 109 7.57 7.81 13.67
CA LEU A 109 7.94 7.28 12.36
C LEU A 109 7.73 8.39 11.31
N PRO A 110 8.64 8.52 10.34
CA PRO A 110 8.42 9.47 9.27
C PRO A 110 7.33 8.95 8.33
N VAL A 111 6.48 9.85 7.84
CA VAL A 111 5.25 9.55 7.12
C VAL A 111 4.96 10.59 6.04
N GLY A 112 4.22 10.19 5.01
CA GLY A 112 3.55 11.16 4.15
C GLY A 112 2.26 10.64 3.54
N ASP A 113 2.11 10.75 2.22
CA ASP A 113 0.88 10.33 1.54
C ASP A 113 0.62 8.82 1.70
N HIS A 114 1.70 8.04 1.68
CA HIS A 114 1.72 6.62 2.03
C HIS A 114 2.38 6.44 3.38
N ARG A 115 1.72 5.76 4.31
CA ARG A 115 2.12 5.72 5.72
C ARG A 115 2.71 4.35 6.10
N ASN A 116 2.87 4.12 7.41
CA ASN A 116 3.21 2.78 7.89
C ASN A 116 2.08 1.79 7.53
N GLY A 117 2.47 0.62 7.06
CA GLY A 117 1.56 -0.42 6.58
C GLY A 117 1.92 -1.77 7.16
N GLY A 118 1.75 -2.82 6.34
CA GLY A 118 1.78 -4.23 6.72
C GLY A 118 2.84 -4.56 7.77
N VAL A 119 2.42 -5.36 8.74
CA VAL A 119 3.20 -5.73 9.92
C VAL A 119 3.24 -7.24 10.07
N THR A 120 4.41 -7.79 10.39
CA THR A 120 4.57 -9.23 10.63
C THR A 120 5.73 -9.49 11.57
N CYS A 121 5.90 -10.72 12.04
CA CYS A 121 7.05 -11.09 12.85
C CYS A 121 7.67 -12.40 12.38
N ARG A 122 8.99 -12.49 12.53
CA ARG A 122 9.75 -13.70 12.22
C ARG A 122 11.14 -13.65 12.86
N ASP A 123 11.59 -14.79 13.36
CA ASP A 123 12.94 -15.03 13.86
C ASP A 123 13.38 -14.00 14.93
N GLY A 124 12.46 -13.61 15.81
CA GLY A 124 12.73 -12.64 16.88
C GLY A 124 12.76 -11.18 16.42
N TYR A 125 12.25 -10.88 15.23
CA TYR A 125 12.09 -9.51 14.73
C TYR A 125 10.62 -9.17 14.48
N LEU A 126 10.27 -7.91 14.72
CA LEU A 126 9.08 -7.27 14.18
C LEU A 126 9.45 -6.59 12.87
N TYR A 127 8.67 -6.81 11.82
CA TYR A 127 8.79 -6.18 10.51
C TYR A 127 7.57 -5.30 10.27
N PHE A 128 7.76 -4.13 9.68
CA PHE A 128 6.67 -3.25 9.29
C PHE A 128 7.04 -2.44 8.05
N ALA A 129 6.04 -2.18 7.20
CA ALA A 129 6.21 -1.34 6.03
C ALA A 129 6.21 0.15 6.40
N LEU A 130 6.95 0.93 5.61
CA LEU A 130 6.92 2.39 5.64
C LEU A 130 6.85 2.92 4.20
N GLY A 131 5.67 3.40 3.80
CA GLY A 131 5.42 3.93 2.46
C GLY A 131 6.18 5.22 2.14
N LEU A 132 6.18 5.61 0.86
CA LEU A 132 6.79 6.87 0.43
C LEU A 132 5.91 8.08 0.69
N PRO A 133 6.47 9.17 1.23
CA PRO A 133 5.73 10.40 1.37
C PRO A 133 5.27 10.97 0.04
N SER A 134 6.04 10.79 -1.04
CA SER A 134 5.68 11.23 -2.39
C SER A 134 5.07 10.15 -3.29
N ASN A 135 4.32 10.58 -4.30
CA ASN A 135 3.82 9.69 -5.36
C ASN A 135 4.94 9.08 -6.22
N THR A 136 5.95 9.88 -6.62
CA THR A 136 6.92 9.49 -7.67
C THR A 136 8.35 10.02 -7.47
N GLY A 137 8.77 10.24 -6.23
CA GLY A 137 10.12 10.70 -5.89
C GLY A 137 10.28 12.21 -5.76
N PHE A 138 9.20 13.00 -5.88
CA PHE A 138 9.22 14.47 -5.81
C PHE A 138 8.26 14.99 -4.76
N ALA A 139 8.70 16.01 -4.02
CA ALA A 139 7.83 16.79 -3.15
C ALA A 139 6.86 17.63 -4.00
N ASP A 140 5.71 17.05 -4.34
CA ASP A 140 4.65 17.68 -5.12
C ASP A 140 3.45 18.09 -4.25
N PRO A 141 2.74 19.18 -4.63
CA PRO A 141 1.59 19.70 -3.87
C PRO A 141 0.29 18.92 -4.11
N ASP A 142 0.31 17.88 -4.94
CA ASP A 142 -0.88 17.12 -5.34
C ASP A 142 -0.96 15.71 -4.74
N ASN A 143 -0.04 15.39 -3.84
CA ASN A 143 -0.29 14.36 -2.84
C ASN A 143 -1.62 14.67 -2.14
N HIS A 144 -2.43 13.65 -1.86
CA HIS A 144 -3.76 13.82 -1.26
C HIS A 144 -3.72 14.57 0.07
N GLY A 145 -2.52 14.68 0.67
CA GLY A 145 -2.22 15.73 1.62
C GLY A 145 -3.07 15.53 2.85
N TRP A 146 -2.95 14.34 3.45
CA TRP A 146 -3.68 14.01 4.66
C TRP A 146 -3.30 14.99 5.78
N VAL A 147 -4.15 15.99 5.97
CA VAL A 147 -3.93 17.14 6.86
C VAL A 147 -4.01 16.81 8.35
N ASP A 148 -4.32 15.55 8.70
CA ASP A 148 -4.54 15.07 10.05
C ASP A 148 -3.24 14.69 10.78
N VAL A 149 -2.11 14.55 10.07
CA VAL A 149 -0.82 14.22 10.70
C VAL A 149 0.06 15.46 10.86
N PRO A 150 0.41 15.83 12.11
CA PRO A 150 1.16 17.04 12.39
C PRO A 150 2.65 16.90 12.02
N SER A 151 3.02 17.48 10.87
CA SER A 151 4.39 17.97 10.55
C SER A 151 5.56 17.05 10.94
N ASP A 152 5.85 16.09 10.06
CA ASP A 152 7.14 15.38 9.99
C ASP A 152 8.29 16.35 9.60
N PRO A 153 9.55 16.19 10.06
CA PRO A 153 10.72 16.79 9.41
C PRO A 153 10.81 16.58 7.89
N TYR A 154 10.14 15.57 7.33
CA TYR A 154 10.03 15.40 5.89
C TYR A 154 9.01 16.33 5.23
N TRP A 155 8.06 16.89 5.99
CA TRP A 155 7.12 17.91 5.52
C TRP A 155 7.74 19.31 5.66
N GLU A 156 8.02 19.94 4.53
CA GLU A 156 8.38 21.37 4.54
C GLU A 156 7.13 22.18 4.88
N ILE A 157 7.18 22.92 5.99
CA ILE A 157 6.14 23.89 6.37
C ILE A 157 6.45 25.19 5.65
N HIS A 158 5.50 25.67 4.83
CA HIS A 158 5.71 26.87 4.03
C HIS A 158 5.14 28.10 4.74
N ASP A 159 5.98 29.13 4.93
CA ASP A 159 5.56 30.43 5.46
C ASP A 159 4.75 31.28 4.43
N ASP A 160 4.63 30.80 3.19
CA ASP A 160 3.99 31.49 2.07
C ASP A 160 2.51 31.07 1.84
N GLY A 161 1.98 30.19 2.69
CA GLY A 161 0.59 29.74 2.65
C GLY A 161 0.33 28.55 1.72
N LEU A 162 1.36 27.93 1.15
CA LEU A 162 1.23 26.66 0.46
C LEU A 162 1.02 25.47 1.43
N PRO A 163 0.35 24.39 0.99
CA PRO A 163 0.25 23.18 1.81
C PRO A 163 1.64 22.64 2.12
N ASN A 164 1.81 22.08 3.33
CA ASN A 164 3.03 21.35 3.65
C ASN A 164 3.30 20.31 2.56
N THR A 165 4.56 20.12 2.16
CA THR A 165 4.92 19.13 1.13
C THR A 165 5.97 18.17 1.65
N PRO A 166 5.80 16.85 1.49
CA PRO A 166 6.74 15.91 2.03
C PRO A 166 7.88 15.61 1.06
N HIS A 167 9.03 15.19 1.56
CA HIS A 167 10.11 14.62 0.74
C HIS A 167 10.50 13.22 1.21
N ASP A 168 11.05 12.44 0.29
CA ASP A 168 11.36 11.03 0.56
C ASP A 168 12.72 10.86 1.25
N ALA A 169 12.81 9.84 2.09
CA ALA A 169 14.05 9.43 2.77
C ALA A 169 14.59 8.19 2.06
N PRO A 170 15.76 8.26 1.40
CA PRO A 170 16.23 7.13 0.61
C PRO A 170 16.89 6.06 1.50
N CYS A 171 16.68 4.79 1.16
CA CYS A 171 17.28 3.65 1.88
C CYS A 171 18.73 3.37 1.49
N ARG A 172 19.25 4.06 0.48
CA ARG A 172 20.61 3.95 -0.05
C ARG A 172 21.09 5.34 -0.51
N ASP A 173 22.39 5.52 -0.66
CA ASP A 173 22.92 6.72 -1.29
C ASP A 173 22.38 6.82 -2.72
N ILE A 174 21.78 7.96 -3.06
CA ILE A 174 21.26 8.25 -4.39
C ILE A 174 22.14 9.32 -5.03
N GLU A 175 22.72 9.00 -6.19
CA GLU A 175 23.34 10.00 -7.07
C GLU A 175 22.27 10.60 -7.99
N HIS A 176 22.14 11.92 -8.00
CA HIS A 176 21.08 12.63 -8.71
C HIS A 176 21.51 12.99 -10.14
N THR A 177 20.61 12.89 -11.13
CA THR A 177 20.90 13.29 -12.53
C THR A 177 20.98 14.81 -12.73
N GLY A 178 20.50 15.56 -11.74
CA GLY A 178 20.27 17.01 -11.80
C GLY A 178 18.91 17.39 -12.39
N LEU A 179 18.01 16.42 -12.61
CA LEU A 179 16.67 16.67 -13.12
C LEU A 179 15.75 17.26 -12.04
N ASN A 180 15.26 18.47 -12.29
CA ASN A 180 14.37 19.19 -11.39
C ASN A 180 12.99 19.38 -12.02
N VAL A 181 11.97 19.46 -11.19
CA VAL A 181 10.60 19.81 -11.56
C VAL A 181 10.36 21.27 -11.22
N ARG A 182 9.78 22.04 -12.15
CA ARG A 182 9.26 23.38 -11.87
C ARG A 182 7.78 23.33 -11.52
N SER A 183 7.45 23.63 -10.27
CA SER A 183 6.07 23.77 -9.78
C SER A 183 5.37 24.99 -10.39
N SER A 184 4.04 25.04 -10.26
CA SER A 184 3.20 26.13 -10.79
C SER A 184 3.50 27.49 -10.16
N ASP A 185 4.05 27.51 -8.95
CA ASP A 185 4.56 28.70 -8.24
C ASP A 185 5.96 29.15 -8.69
N GLY A 186 6.61 28.37 -9.58
CA GLY A 186 7.89 28.70 -10.19
C GLY A 186 9.13 28.12 -9.51
N ARG A 187 9.01 27.44 -8.36
CA ARG A 187 10.14 26.81 -7.66
C ARG A 187 10.67 25.59 -8.40
N LEU A 188 11.96 25.29 -8.24
CA LEU A 188 12.61 24.10 -8.78
C LEU A 188 12.88 23.10 -7.66
N THR A 189 12.39 21.88 -7.80
CA THR A 189 12.54 20.80 -6.82
C THR A 189 13.26 19.62 -7.45
N GLY A 190 14.34 19.16 -6.83
CA GLY A 190 15.01 17.90 -7.17
C GLY A 190 14.29 16.70 -6.56
N ALA A 191 14.52 15.52 -7.10
CA ALA A 191 13.93 14.32 -6.52
C ALA A 191 14.58 13.96 -5.18
N TYR A 192 13.80 13.44 -4.23
CA TYR A 192 14.21 13.20 -2.83
C TYR A 192 14.71 14.46 -2.09
N MET A 193 14.54 15.64 -2.70
CA MET A 193 14.91 16.91 -2.07
C MET A 193 13.67 17.55 -1.44
N PRO A 194 13.87 18.40 -0.41
CA PRO A 194 12.83 19.32 0.04
C PRO A 194 12.34 20.19 -1.13
N VAL A 195 11.08 20.61 -1.05
CA VAL A 195 10.44 21.42 -2.08
C VAL A 195 11.22 22.73 -2.31
N GLY A 196 11.36 23.14 -3.57
CA GLY A 196 12.14 24.34 -3.93
C GLY A 196 13.65 24.19 -3.78
N VAL A 197 14.15 23.02 -3.38
CA VAL A 197 15.58 22.71 -3.38
C VAL A 197 15.93 21.98 -4.68
N ALA A 198 16.53 22.71 -5.62
CA ALA A 198 17.02 22.15 -6.87
C ALA A 198 18.26 21.27 -6.63
N ALA A 199 18.23 20.05 -7.16
CA ALA A 199 19.36 19.14 -7.16
C ALA A 199 20.31 19.39 -8.33
N GLN A 200 21.59 19.10 -8.10
CA GLN A 200 22.67 19.22 -9.09
C GLN A 200 23.06 17.86 -9.68
N PRO A 201 23.57 17.81 -10.92
CA PRO A 201 24.15 16.57 -11.47
C PRO A 201 25.26 16.01 -10.57
N GLY A 202 25.20 14.73 -10.24
CA GLY A 202 26.17 14.05 -9.37
C GLY A 202 26.01 14.36 -7.88
N GLN A 203 24.98 15.12 -7.48
CA GLN A 203 24.69 15.34 -6.07
C GLN A 203 24.31 14.02 -5.40
N ILE A 204 24.88 13.75 -4.22
CA ILE A 204 24.55 12.57 -3.42
C ILE A 204 23.53 12.94 -2.34
N VAL A 205 22.36 12.30 -2.36
CA VAL A 205 21.42 12.26 -1.23
C VAL A 205 21.77 11.02 -0.38
N LYS A 206 21.99 11.21 0.91
CA LYS A 206 22.49 10.15 1.80
C LYS A 206 21.38 9.20 2.24
N ALA A 207 21.73 7.92 2.33
CA ALA A 207 20.87 6.90 2.92
C ALA A 207 20.44 7.28 4.35
N GLN A 208 19.21 6.91 4.72
CA GLN A 208 18.63 7.15 6.03
C GLN A 208 18.03 5.87 6.63
N THR A 209 17.81 5.88 7.95
CA THR A 209 17.11 4.83 8.69
C THR A 209 16.36 5.48 9.86
N PRO A 210 15.04 5.29 10.01
CA PRO A 210 14.13 4.64 9.06
C PRO A 210 14.13 5.35 7.69
N CYS A 211 13.90 4.59 6.61
CA CYS A 211 13.74 5.13 5.26
C CYS A 211 12.37 4.76 4.69
N HIS A 212 11.96 5.48 3.66
CA HIS A 212 10.66 5.30 3.04
C HIS A 212 10.69 4.33 1.85
N GLY A 213 9.53 3.78 1.49
CA GLY A 213 9.41 2.78 0.43
C GLY A 213 10.11 1.48 0.79
N SER A 214 9.95 1.06 2.05
CA SER A 214 10.75 0.00 2.66
C SER A 214 9.96 -0.88 3.62
N VAL A 215 10.47 -2.09 3.83
CA VAL A 215 10.15 -2.90 5.01
C VAL A 215 11.30 -2.73 6.00
N ILE A 216 10.97 -2.25 7.19
CA ILE A 216 11.88 -2.01 8.30
C ILE A 216 11.70 -3.14 9.32
N ARG A 217 12.75 -3.46 10.08
CA ARG A 217 12.65 -4.38 11.20
C ARG A 217 13.34 -3.87 12.46
N VAL A 218 12.87 -4.35 13.61
CA VAL A 218 13.51 -4.21 14.93
C VAL A 218 13.59 -5.56 15.61
N LYS A 219 14.63 -5.82 16.38
CA LYS A 219 14.69 -7.03 17.22
C LYS A 219 13.72 -6.87 18.37
N LEU A 220 12.93 -7.90 18.66
CA LEU A 220 11.98 -7.90 19.76
C LEU A 220 12.65 -7.73 21.13
N SER A 221 13.94 -8.05 21.22
CA SER A 221 14.76 -7.88 22.43
C SER A 221 15.24 -6.46 22.69
N ASP A 222 15.15 -5.55 21.70
CA ASP A 222 15.88 -4.28 21.72
C ASP A 222 15.05 -3.11 22.25
N LYS A 223 13.93 -3.40 22.94
CA LYS A 223 13.17 -2.38 23.65
C LYS A 223 14.04 -1.70 24.71
N ASN A 224 13.94 -0.38 24.75
CA ASN A 224 14.52 0.43 25.80
C ASN A 224 13.81 0.20 27.14
N ALA A 225 14.34 0.79 28.21
CA ALA A 225 13.80 0.64 29.57
C ALA A 225 12.36 1.18 29.72
N ASP A 226 11.91 2.06 28.83
CA ASP A 226 10.55 2.59 28.74
C ASP A 226 9.62 1.73 27.86
N GLY A 227 10.11 0.62 27.31
CA GLY A 227 9.34 -0.28 26.46
C GLY A 227 9.29 0.12 24.97
N MET A 228 9.95 1.21 24.59
CA MET A 228 9.97 1.72 23.21
C MET A 228 11.16 1.17 22.41
N TYR A 229 10.99 1.00 21.10
CA TYR A 229 12.10 0.81 20.17
C TYR A 229 12.62 2.17 19.70
N SER A 230 13.94 2.35 19.70
CA SER A 230 14.58 3.55 19.14
C SER A 230 14.68 3.44 17.61
N HIS A 231 14.64 4.58 16.91
CA HIS A 231 14.99 4.63 15.48
C HIS A 231 16.40 4.09 15.20
N ASP A 232 17.34 4.28 16.13
CA ASP A 232 18.72 3.75 16.01
C ASP A 232 18.79 2.21 16.09
N SER A 233 17.73 1.55 16.55
CA SER A 233 17.63 0.08 16.60
C SER A 233 16.97 -0.52 15.35
N MET A 234 16.51 0.32 14.43
CA MET A 234 15.85 -0.10 13.20
C MET A 234 16.86 -0.53 12.14
N GLU A 235 16.46 -1.53 11.34
CA GLU A 235 17.22 -2.01 10.20
C GLU A 235 16.33 -2.01 8.96
N ASN A 236 16.81 -1.43 7.85
CA ASN A 236 16.15 -1.57 6.55
C ASN A 236 16.30 -3.02 6.07
N TYR A 237 15.19 -3.74 5.89
CA TYR A 237 15.19 -5.13 5.45
C TYR A 237 15.17 -5.24 3.93
N ALA A 238 14.23 -4.57 3.27
CA ALA A 238 14.13 -4.46 1.81
C ALA A 238 13.51 -3.10 1.44
N TRP A 239 13.77 -2.61 0.24
CA TRP A 239 13.35 -1.26 -0.16
C TRP A 239 13.21 -1.09 -1.67
N GLY A 240 12.94 0.13 -2.11
CA GLY A 240 12.69 0.43 -3.53
C GLY A 240 11.27 0.06 -3.93
N PHE A 241 10.33 0.18 -2.98
CA PHE A 241 8.89 0.05 -3.13
C PHE A 241 8.23 1.43 -3.03
N ARG A 242 6.92 1.52 -3.29
CA ARG A 242 6.16 2.79 -3.21
C ARG A 242 5.25 2.88 -1.98
N ASN A 243 4.20 2.08 -1.93
CA ASN A 243 3.16 2.10 -0.90
C ASN A 243 2.74 0.67 -0.55
N GLN A 244 3.38 0.08 0.46
CA GLN A 244 3.20 -1.32 0.80
C GLN A 244 2.07 -1.47 1.82
N SER A 245 1.02 -2.18 1.43
CA SER A 245 -0.11 -2.46 2.32
C SER A 245 0.09 -3.79 3.04
N GLY A 246 0.30 -4.89 2.31
CA GLY A 246 0.43 -6.23 2.87
C GLY A 246 1.88 -6.72 2.95
N VAL A 247 2.26 -7.29 4.09
CA VAL A 247 3.61 -7.86 4.35
C VAL A 247 3.47 -9.17 5.12
N GLU A 248 3.82 -10.30 4.50
CA GLU A 248 3.69 -11.61 5.16
C GLU A 248 4.80 -12.61 4.78
N PHE A 249 5.42 -13.22 5.79
CA PHE A 249 6.33 -14.34 5.58
C PHE A 249 5.59 -15.62 5.21
N GLY A 250 6.16 -16.41 4.31
CA GLY A 250 5.59 -17.71 3.97
C GLY A 250 5.42 -18.64 5.18
N PRO A 251 4.49 -19.61 5.10
CA PRO A 251 4.21 -20.51 6.21
C PRO A 251 5.44 -21.33 6.59
N LYS A 252 5.58 -21.63 7.88
CA LYS A 252 6.66 -22.48 8.38
C LYS A 252 6.62 -23.86 7.73
N GLY A 253 7.77 -24.37 7.27
CA GLY A 253 7.88 -25.63 6.55
C GLY A 253 7.52 -25.56 5.05
N SER A 254 7.06 -24.41 4.55
CA SER A 254 6.83 -24.20 3.13
C SER A 254 8.13 -23.86 2.38
N LYS A 255 8.12 -23.96 1.06
CA LYS A 255 9.22 -23.44 0.22
C LYS A 255 9.43 -21.92 0.35
N PHE A 256 8.43 -21.20 0.87
CA PHE A 256 8.45 -19.76 1.10
C PHE A 256 8.68 -19.39 2.57
N GLU A 257 9.02 -20.35 3.46
CA GLU A 257 9.18 -20.11 4.90
C GLU A 257 10.07 -18.89 5.22
N ASN A 258 11.12 -18.68 4.41
CA ASN A 258 12.09 -17.60 4.58
C ASN A 258 11.88 -16.44 3.60
N ALA A 259 10.78 -16.46 2.85
CA ALA A 259 10.46 -15.44 1.86
C ALA A 259 9.35 -14.54 2.39
N LEU A 260 9.56 -13.24 2.25
CA LEU A 260 8.61 -12.19 2.61
C LEU A 260 7.85 -11.77 1.36
N ALA A 261 6.54 -12.00 1.35
CA ALA A 261 5.66 -11.42 0.35
C ALA A 261 5.35 -9.97 0.72
N VAL A 262 5.37 -9.08 -0.27
CA VAL A 262 5.04 -7.66 -0.10
C VAL A 262 4.12 -7.23 -1.25
N SER A 263 2.90 -6.81 -0.94
CA SER A 263 2.07 -6.09 -1.90
C SER A 263 2.44 -4.61 -1.87
N ASP A 264 2.46 -3.97 -3.05
CA ASP A 264 2.98 -2.62 -3.21
C ASP A 264 2.20 -1.87 -4.29
N ASN A 265 1.57 -0.77 -3.89
CA ASN A 265 0.66 -0.06 -4.77
C ASN A 265 1.39 0.70 -5.89
N GLY A 266 0.75 0.78 -7.07
CA GLY A 266 1.19 1.44 -8.29
C GLY A 266 1.38 2.95 -8.15
N ALA A 267 2.28 3.53 -8.94
CA ALA A 267 2.31 4.98 -9.12
C ALA A 267 0.99 5.49 -9.74
N ASN A 268 0.45 6.59 -9.21
CA ASN A 268 -0.73 7.24 -9.77
C ASN A 268 -0.33 8.22 -10.89
N ASP A 269 -1.16 8.36 -11.95
CA ASP A 269 -0.99 9.39 -13.01
C ASP A 269 -1.42 10.79 -12.52
N LEU A 270 -0.71 11.23 -11.51
CA LEU A 270 -0.76 12.55 -10.93
C LEU A 270 0.69 13.02 -10.71
N GLY A 271 0.81 14.27 -10.34
CA GLY A 271 2.08 14.92 -10.04
C GLY A 271 2.58 15.76 -11.19
N ASN A 272 3.64 16.48 -10.89
CA ASN A 272 4.48 17.09 -11.90
C ASN A 272 5.45 16.07 -12.50
N ARG A 273 5.77 14.97 -11.80
CA ARG A 273 6.43 13.79 -12.38
C ARG A 273 5.42 12.64 -12.57
N ARG A 274 4.60 12.79 -13.61
CA ARG A 274 3.56 11.81 -13.98
C ARG A 274 4.14 10.48 -14.41
N ILE A 275 3.73 9.40 -13.75
CA ILE A 275 4.01 8.02 -14.15
C ILE A 275 2.65 7.35 -14.40
N ALA A 276 2.27 7.21 -15.68
CA ALA A 276 1.03 6.54 -16.07
C ALA A 276 1.22 5.01 -16.08
N ASN A 277 0.14 4.23 -15.98
CA ASN A 277 0.17 2.77 -16.06
C ASN A 277 1.08 2.07 -15.03
N GLY A 278 1.24 2.67 -13.84
CA GLY A 278 1.87 2.05 -12.68
C GLY A 278 0.99 0.93 -12.15
N ALA A 279 1.44 -0.31 -12.31
CA ALA A 279 0.69 -1.48 -11.83
C ALA A 279 0.84 -1.66 -10.33
N GLU A 280 -0.17 -2.26 -9.69
CA GLU A 280 0.07 -2.87 -8.38
C GLU A 280 1.05 -4.03 -8.52
N LYS A 281 1.85 -4.28 -7.49
CA LYS A 281 2.95 -5.23 -7.54
C LYS A 281 2.86 -6.20 -6.38
N LEU A 282 3.22 -7.45 -6.64
CA LEU A 282 3.53 -8.42 -5.61
C LEU A 282 5.01 -8.79 -5.71
N TRP A 283 5.73 -8.60 -4.62
CA TRP A 283 7.15 -8.91 -4.50
C TRP A 283 7.35 -10.14 -3.60
N ILE A 284 8.39 -10.92 -3.91
CA ILE A 284 8.89 -11.97 -3.02
C ILE A 284 10.34 -11.61 -2.68
N VAL A 285 10.56 -11.19 -1.44
CA VAL A 285 11.87 -10.84 -0.89
C VAL A 285 12.45 -12.07 -0.19
N THR A 286 13.60 -12.54 -0.63
CA THR A 286 14.22 -13.78 -0.11
C THR A 286 15.43 -13.53 0.78
N GLU A 287 15.94 -12.30 0.82
CA GLU A 287 17.06 -11.92 1.67
C GLU A 287 17.06 -10.42 1.96
N GLN A 288 17.70 -10.04 3.07
CA GLN A 288 17.91 -8.64 3.42
C GLN A 288 18.75 -7.92 2.36
N GLY A 289 18.37 -6.69 2.05
CA GLY A 289 19.08 -5.82 1.12
C GLY A 289 18.57 -5.85 -0.32
N GLN A 290 17.51 -6.63 -0.60
CA GLN A 290 16.87 -6.64 -1.90
C GLN A 290 16.09 -5.35 -2.18
N ASP A 291 16.10 -4.97 -3.46
CA ASP A 291 15.80 -3.61 -3.90
C ASP A 291 14.89 -3.60 -5.13
N GLY A 292 13.69 -3.04 -5.03
CA GLY A 292 12.70 -2.97 -6.12
C GLY A 292 13.01 -1.88 -7.17
N GLY A 293 13.85 -0.91 -6.84
CA GLY A 293 14.32 0.12 -7.76
C GLY A 293 13.44 1.36 -7.93
N PHE A 294 12.35 1.51 -7.16
CA PHE A 294 11.64 2.79 -7.05
C PHE A 294 12.64 3.92 -6.68
N PRO A 295 12.52 5.14 -7.23
CA PRO A 295 11.42 5.70 -8.04
C PRO A 295 11.65 5.62 -9.56
N ASP A 296 12.77 5.04 -10.01
CA ASP A 296 13.15 4.98 -11.42
C ASP A 296 12.75 3.68 -12.09
N LYS A 297 12.41 2.66 -11.29
CA LYS A 297 11.64 1.51 -11.72
C LYS A 297 10.22 1.59 -11.16
N GLU A 298 9.28 1.23 -12.01
CA GLU A 298 7.90 0.93 -11.64
C GLU A 298 7.67 -0.53 -12.03
N GLY A 299 7.76 -1.42 -11.03
CA GLY A 299 7.75 -2.86 -11.21
C GLY A 299 8.96 -3.37 -12.01
N MET A 300 8.69 -4.13 -13.07
CA MET A 300 9.73 -4.76 -13.91
C MET A 300 10.54 -3.75 -14.73
N ASN A 301 9.97 -2.57 -15.00
CA ASN A 301 10.47 -1.67 -16.02
C ASN A 301 10.98 -0.36 -15.44
N PHE A 302 12.00 0.21 -16.09
CA PHE A 302 12.35 1.61 -15.87
C PHE A 302 11.23 2.52 -16.39
N VAL A 303 10.99 3.62 -15.68
CA VAL A 303 9.92 4.58 -16.00
C VAL A 303 10.15 5.31 -17.34
N SER A 304 11.38 5.24 -17.87
CA SER A 304 11.72 5.69 -19.22
C SER A 304 11.13 4.80 -20.34
N ASN A 305 10.53 3.65 -20.00
CA ASN A 305 9.79 2.83 -20.95
C ASN A 305 8.51 3.55 -21.42
N LYS A 306 8.09 3.29 -22.67
CA LYS A 306 6.89 3.88 -23.29
C LYS A 306 5.61 3.64 -22.51
N ARG A 307 5.51 2.52 -21.78
CA ARG A 307 4.35 2.18 -20.93
C ARG A 307 3.98 3.34 -20.00
N PHE A 308 4.97 3.99 -19.40
CA PHE A 308 4.76 5.03 -18.40
C PHE A 308 4.69 6.43 -18.98
N GLY A 309 4.66 6.54 -20.31
CA GLY A 309 4.71 7.84 -20.96
C GLY A 309 3.47 8.69 -20.68
N HIS A 310 3.69 10.00 -20.67
CA HIS A 310 2.72 11.02 -20.21
C HIS A 310 1.39 11.11 -21.01
N LYS A 311 1.17 10.27 -22.03
CA LYS A 311 -0.06 10.25 -22.84
C LYS A 311 -0.38 8.87 -23.40
N THR A 312 -1.59 8.39 -23.12
CA THR A 312 -2.44 7.65 -24.06
C THR A 312 -3.38 8.66 -24.72
N TYR A 313 -3.24 8.91 -26.02
CA TYR A 313 -4.12 9.85 -26.72
C TYR A 313 -5.52 9.23 -26.92
N ASN A 314 -6.48 9.66 -26.09
CA ASN A 314 -7.86 9.15 -26.10
C ASN A 314 -8.88 10.14 -26.69
N GLY A 315 -8.42 11.22 -27.34
CA GLY A 315 -9.30 12.21 -27.95
C GLY A 315 -9.97 13.22 -26.99
N SER A 316 -9.52 13.32 -25.74
CA SER A 316 -9.93 14.39 -24.81
C SER A 316 -9.42 15.76 -25.27
N VAL A 317 -10.24 16.80 -25.10
CA VAL A 317 -9.89 18.22 -25.36
C VAL A 317 -9.09 18.84 -24.21
N VAL A 318 -9.05 18.18 -23.05
CA VAL A 318 -8.29 18.61 -21.88
C VAL A 318 -6.96 17.87 -21.90
N ASP A 319 -5.93 18.54 -22.41
CA ASP A 319 -4.55 18.08 -22.36
C ASP A 319 -3.98 18.48 -20.99
N ARG A 320 -3.64 17.51 -20.13
CA ARG A 320 -2.90 17.81 -18.89
C ARG A 320 -1.50 18.30 -19.30
N PRO A 321 -0.99 19.43 -18.75
CA PRO A 321 0.26 20.02 -19.20
C PRO A 321 1.44 19.04 -19.00
N LEU A 322 2.42 19.09 -19.92
CA LEU A 322 3.65 18.32 -19.78
C LEU A 322 4.42 18.74 -18.52
N PRO A 323 5.16 17.82 -17.87
CA PRO A 323 6.10 18.17 -16.81
C PRO A 323 7.07 19.26 -17.24
N ASN A 324 7.18 20.31 -16.44
CA ASN A 324 8.16 21.36 -16.63
C ASN A 324 9.50 20.91 -16.02
N ALA A 325 10.24 20.06 -16.74
CA ALA A 325 11.50 19.49 -16.26
C ALA A 325 12.74 20.34 -16.66
N TYR A 326 13.71 20.47 -15.76
CA TYR A 326 14.90 21.33 -15.90
C TYR A 326 16.19 20.63 -15.46
N ILE A 327 17.33 21.04 -16.01
CA ILE A 327 18.67 20.79 -15.44
C ILE A 327 19.30 22.14 -15.16
N GLY A 328 19.53 22.47 -13.89
CA GLY A 328 19.75 23.85 -13.48
C GLY A 328 18.54 24.72 -13.86
N ASP A 329 18.78 25.87 -14.49
CA ASP A 329 17.72 26.77 -14.97
C ASP A 329 17.29 26.50 -16.42
N GLU A 330 17.94 25.55 -17.10
CA GLU A 330 17.67 25.24 -18.50
C GLU A 330 16.61 24.13 -18.62
N PRO A 331 15.61 24.27 -19.51
CA PRO A 331 14.65 23.20 -19.75
C PRO A 331 15.35 21.92 -20.22
N TRP A 332 14.98 20.77 -19.62
CA TRP A 332 15.53 19.46 -19.99
C TRP A 332 15.27 19.12 -21.46
N VAL A 333 14.14 19.57 -22.01
CA VAL A 333 13.88 19.59 -23.45
C VAL A 333 13.76 21.05 -23.92
N PRO A 334 14.84 21.66 -24.42
CA PRO A 334 14.87 23.09 -24.75
C PRO A 334 14.01 23.47 -25.97
N GLU A 335 13.72 22.51 -26.87
CA GLU A 335 12.84 22.72 -28.03
C GLU A 335 12.23 21.37 -28.44
N ARG A 336 10.96 21.34 -28.87
CA ARG A 336 10.40 20.12 -29.51
C ARG A 336 11.23 19.89 -30.77
N VAL A 337 12.08 18.86 -30.77
CA VAL A 337 12.86 18.45 -31.95
C VAL A 337 11.95 18.44 -33.19
N PRO A 338 12.36 19.06 -34.31
CA PRO A 338 11.50 19.28 -35.49
C PRO A 338 11.11 18.00 -36.22
N TYR A 339 11.54 16.83 -35.73
CA TYR A 339 11.11 15.53 -36.21
C TYR A 339 9.64 15.33 -35.84
N ARG A 340 8.78 15.38 -36.86
CA ARG A 340 7.46 14.78 -36.83
C ARG A 340 7.65 13.29 -37.03
N PHE A 341 7.62 12.50 -35.97
CA PHE A 341 7.53 11.06 -36.16
C PHE A 341 6.14 10.72 -36.74
N GLN A 342 5.94 9.46 -37.14
CA GLN A 342 4.57 9.00 -37.38
C GLN A 342 3.73 9.29 -36.14
N HIS A 343 2.48 9.75 -36.31
CA HIS A 343 1.63 10.27 -35.22
C HIS A 343 1.51 9.37 -33.97
N HIS A 344 1.78 8.07 -34.09
CA HIS A 344 1.79 7.09 -33.00
C HIS A 344 3.11 7.03 -32.20
N VAL A 345 4.13 7.79 -32.57
CA VAL A 345 5.41 7.94 -31.85
C VAL A 345 5.59 9.38 -31.35
N ASP A 346 4.93 10.36 -32.00
CA ASP A 346 4.87 11.73 -31.52
C ASP A 346 4.10 11.80 -30.18
N ASN A 347 4.75 12.38 -29.16
CA ASN A 347 4.24 12.58 -27.79
C ASN A 347 4.20 11.35 -26.85
N ILE A 348 4.66 10.17 -27.27
CA ILE A 348 4.85 9.01 -26.38
C ILE A 348 6.33 8.95 -25.98
N ARG A 349 6.68 9.62 -24.88
CA ARG A 349 8.01 9.54 -24.26
C ARG A 349 7.82 8.97 -22.86
N GLY A 350 8.65 8.00 -22.48
CA GLY A 350 8.72 7.57 -21.08
C GLY A 350 9.23 8.70 -20.18
N VAL A 351 9.13 8.48 -18.88
CA VAL A 351 9.48 9.46 -17.85
C VAL A 351 11.01 9.50 -17.68
N PRO A 352 11.64 10.69 -17.64
CA PRO A 352 13.07 10.76 -17.40
C PRO A 352 13.46 10.17 -16.03
N LEU A 353 14.64 9.56 -15.98
CA LEU A 353 15.21 9.03 -14.75
C LEU A 353 15.77 10.18 -13.89
N ILE A 354 15.54 10.12 -12.59
CA ILE A 354 15.93 11.17 -11.63
C ILE A 354 17.19 10.80 -10.85
N THR A 355 17.46 9.50 -10.75
CA THR A 355 18.68 8.97 -10.17
C THR A 355 19.63 8.54 -11.28
N ALA A 356 20.93 8.77 -11.11
CA ALA A 356 22.00 8.24 -11.96
C ALA A 356 22.26 6.75 -11.63
N ASN A 357 21.14 6.02 -11.52
CA ASN A 357 20.83 4.81 -10.77
C ASN A 357 21.93 3.73 -10.71
N PRO A 358 22.86 3.80 -9.74
CA PRO A 358 23.81 2.72 -9.51
C PRO A 358 23.25 1.79 -8.42
N ASN A 359 22.70 0.64 -8.81
CA ASN A 359 22.57 -0.48 -7.88
C ASN A 359 23.55 -1.59 -8.30
N PRO A 360 24.71 -1.71 -7.64
CA PRO A 360 25.72 -2.71 -7.98
C PRO A 360 25.25 -4.15 -7.70
N ASN A 361 24.24 -4.33 -6.84
CA ASN A 361 23.69 -5.62 -6.47
C ASN A 361 22.49 -6.04 -7.35
N GLY A 362 22.03 -5.15 -8.23
CA GLY A 362 20.86 -5.39 -9.09
C GLY A 362 19.52 -5.20 -8.37
N TYR A 363 18.45 -5.08 -9.15
CA TYR A 363 17.09 -4.96 -8.63
C TYR A 363 16.36 -6.30 -8.70
N ILE A 364 15.51 -6.55 -7.73
CA ILE A 364 14.49 -7.60 -7.86
C ILE A 364 13.40 -7.13 -8.84
N ASN A 365 12.62 -8.10 -9.34
CA ASN A 365 11.40 -7.84 -10.11
C ASN A 365 10.21 -8.40 -9.32
N PRO A 366 9.03 -7.79 -9.45
CA PRO A 366 7.83 -8.35 -8.85
C PRO A 366 7.52 -9.71 -9.49
N VAL A 367 6.93 -10.62 -8.71
CA VAL A 367 6.45 -11.90 -9.23
C VAL A 367 5.14 -11.74 -10.00
N LEU A 368 4.37 -10.70 -9.67
CA LEU A 368 3.14 -10.29 -10.36
C LEU A 368 3.11 -8.76 -10.50
N GLU A 369 2.81 -8.28 -11.70
CA GLU A 369 2.25 -6.96 -11.91
C GLU A 369 0.76 -7.13 -12.21
N TRP A 370 -0.06 -6.38 -11.49
CA TRP A 370 -1.51 -6.39 -11.58
C TRP A 370 -2.02 -5.18 -12.38
N ASP A 371 -3.33 -4.97 -12.38
CA ASP A 371 -4.01 -3.79 -12.91
C ASP A 371 -3.47 -2.49 -12.28
N THR A 372 -3.83 -1.34 -12.86
CA THR A 372 -3.37 -0.02 -12.39
C THR A 372 -4.45 0.63 -11.54
N ASN A 373 -4.06 1.31 -10.46
CA ASN A 373 -4.97 1.99 -9.53
C ASN A 373 -6.08 1.06 -8.99
N ASN A 374 -5.68 -0.18 -8.68
CA ASN A 374 -6.56 -1.23 -8.21
C ASN A 374 -5.86 -2.05 -7.12
N PRO A 375 -5.68 -1.45 -5.92
CA PRO A 375 -4.81 -1.96 -4.86
C PRO A 375 -4.98 -3.45 -4.56
N ILE A 376 -3.84 -4.12 -4.39
CA ILE A 376 -3.77 -5.39 -3.67
C ILE A 376 -3.31 -5.00 -2.27
N ASP A 377 -4.24 -4.86 -1.34
CA ASP A 377 -3.92 -4.38 0.00
C ASP A 377 -3.38 -5.51 0.87
N GLY A 378 -4.19 -6.06 1.77
CA GLY A 378 -3.79 -7.18 2.61
C GLY A 378 -3.58 -8.47 1.82
N ILE A 379 -2.59 -9.24 2.24
CA ILE A 379 -2.21 -10.53 1.63
C ILE A 379 -2.03 -11.57 2.72
N ALA A 380 -2.37 -12.82 2.42
CA ALA A 380 -2.08 -13.94 3.30
C ALA A 380 -1.76 -15.23 2.55
N TRP A 381 -0.87 -16.03 3.13
CA TRP A 381 -0.59 -17.37 2.62
C TRP A 381 -1.66 -18.35 3.11
N SER A 382 -2.17 -19.18 2.22
CA SER A 382 -3.05 -20.28 2.65
C SER A 382 -2.34 -21.22 3.61
N ALA A 383 -3.05 -21.59 4.66
CA ALA A 383 -2.68 -22.67 5.56
C ALA A 383 -2.95 -24.05 4.93
N GLY A 384 -2.29 -25.09 5.47
CA GLY A 384 -2.28 -26.44 4.89
C GLY A 384 -3.62 -27.21 4.85
N ASN A 385 -4.71 -26.62 5.37
CA ASN A 385 -6.04 -27.25 5.38
C ASN A 385 -7.04 -26.55 4.45
N TYR A 386 -6.58 -25.57 3.66
CA TYR A 386 -7.45 -24.78 2.78
C TYR A 386 -7.70 -25.44 1.42
N GLY A 387 -7.00 -26.52 1.08
CA GLY A 387 -7.09 -27.15 -0.24
C GLY A 387 -6.31 -26.42 -1.34
N ALA A 388 -5.44 -25.48 -0.96
CA ALA A 388 -4.62 -24.66 -1.87
C ALA A 388 -3.24 -24.32 -1.28
N ASP A 389 -2.57 -25.29 -0.65
CA ASP A 389 -1.37 -25.09 0.15
C ASP A 389 -0.26 -24.28 -0.56
N ASN A 390 0.34 -23.33 0.17
CA ASN A 390 1.40 -22.43 -0.31
C ASN A 390 0.97 -21.51 -1.46
N HIS A 391 -0.32 -21.27 -1.63
CA HIS A 391 -0.81 -20.19 -2.50
C HIS A 391 -0.87 -18.91 -1.69
N LEU A 392 -0.64 -17.77 -2.35
CA LEU A 392 -0.85 -16.46 -1.74
C LEU A 392 -2.21 -15.92 -2.19
N PHE A 393 -2.94 -15.33 -1.26
CA PHE A 393 -4.19 -14.65 -1.52
C PHE A 393 -4.02 -13.16 -1.25
N GLY A 394 -4.69 -12.32 -2.03
CA GLY A 394 -4.66 -10.87 -1.87
C GLY A 394 -6.05 -10.27 -1.99
N ALA A 395 -6.35 -9.32 -1.11
CA ALA A 395 -7.56 -8.54 -1.16
C ALA A 395 -7.40 -7.42 -2.20
N VAL A 396 -8.21 -7.48 -3.27
CA VAL A 396 -8.24 -6.43 -4.29
C VAL A 396 -9.35 -5.45 -3.91
N TYR A 397 -8.96 -4.26 -3.47
CA TYR A 397 -9.88 -3.22 -2.98
C TYR A 397 -10.84 -2.72 -4.07
N GLY A 398 -10.40 -2.75 -5.32
CA GLY A 398 -11.11 -2.12 -6.43
C GLY A 398 -10.68 -0.67 -6.63
N ILE A 399 -11.24 -0.06 -7.67
CA ILE A 399 -10.84 1.28 -8.12
C ILE A 399 -11.47 2.35 -7.22
N LEU A 400 -10.65 3.24 -6.66
CA LEU A 400 -11.12 4.39 -5.89
C LEU A 400 -11.04 5.69 -6.68
N ASP A 401 -9.85 6.05 -7.20
CA ASP A 401 -9.59 7.36 -7.83
C ASP A 401 -9.62 7.32 -9.38
N THR A 402 -8.53 7.68 -10.09
CA THR A 402 -8.44 8.01 -11.55
C THR A 402 -8.82 6.89 -12.54
N GLY A 403 -9.62 5.91 -12.14
CA GLY A 403 -9.95 4.73 -12.92
C GLY A 403 -8.75 3.78 -12.97
N PRO A 404 -8.95 2.51 -13.32
CA PRO A 404 -7.87 1.75 -13.89
C PRO A 404 -7.65 2.26 -15.31
N GLU A 405 -6.40 2.31 -15.76
CA GLU A 405 -6.10 2.61 -17.16
C GLU A 405 -6.33 1.38 -18.05
N SER A 406 -6.70 0.24 -17.45
CA SER A 406 -7.01 -1.01 -18.15
C SER A 406 -8.33 -0.97 -18.90
N LEU A 407 -8.31 -1.59 -20.08
CA LEU A 407 -9.49 -1.76 -20.95
C LEU A 407 -10.58 -2.65 -20.35
N ILE A 408 -10.19 -3.52 -19.42
CA ILE A 408 -11.09 -4.38 -18.66
C ILE A 408 -10.78 -4.10 -17.19
N PRO A 409 -11.46 -3.12 -16.56
CA PRO A 409 -11.27 -2.80 -15.15
C PRO A 409 -11.49 -4.07 -14.32
N THR A 410 -10.54 -4.38 -13.46
CA THR A 410 -10.74 -5.45 -12.49
C THR A 410 -11.44 -4.88 -11.25
N TRP A 411 -12.52 -5.52 -10.83
CA TRP A 411 -13.40 -5.06 -9.77
C TRP A 411 -13.12 -5.83 -8.48
N PRO A 412 -13.60 -5.37 -7.30
CA PRO A 412 -13.24 -5.97 -6.02
C PRO A 412 -13.32 -7.49 -6.04
N MET A 413 -12.24 -8.13 -5.59
CA MET A 413 -12.10 -9.57 -5.61
C MET A 413 -11.06 -10.04 -4.61
N ILE A 414 -11.04 -11.35 -4.37
CA ILE A 414 -9.90 -12.03 -3.77
C ILE A 414 -9.09 -12.66 -4.89
N LEU A 415 -7.87 -12.19 -5.03
CA LEU A 415 -6.88 -12.74 -5.95
C LEU A 415 -6.25 -13.98 -5.33
N GLN A 416 -6.05 -15.03 -6.11
CA GLN A 416 -5.20 -16.17 -5.75
C GLN A 416 -4.00 -16.21 -6.68
N VAL A 417 -2.81 -16.40 -6.09
CA VAL A 417 -1.53 -16.55 -6.78
C VAL A 417 -0.94 -17.92 -6.44
N GLU A 418 -0.86 -18.78 -7.46
CA GLU A 418 -0.26 -20.11 -7.44
C GLU A 418 1.17 -20.04 -7.99
N PHE A 419 2.13 -20.60 -7.26
CA PHE A 419 3.55 -20.61 -7.65
C PHE A 419 3.93 -21.95 -8.29
N LEU A 420 4.06 -21.94 -9.62
CA LEU A 420 4.28 -23.12 -10.46
C LEU A 420 5.71 -23.67 -10.35
N GLU A 421 5.84 -24.98 -10.56
CA GLU A 421 7.13 -25.68 -10.63
C GLU A 421 7.52 -26.00 -12.08
N PRO A 422 8.78 -25.81 -12.49
CA PRO A 422 9.91 -25.33 -11.68
C PRO A 422 9.97 -23.79 -11.53
N THR A 423 9.22 -23.03 -12.34
CA THR A 423 9.17 -21.56 -12.28
C THR A 423 7.88 -21.02 -12.87
N GLY A 424 7.40 -19.90 -12.33
CA GLY A 424 6.28 -19.12 -12.88
C GLY A 424 5.17 -18.94 -11.86
N ILE A 425 4.21 -18.08 -12.19
CA ILE A 425 2.99 -17.92 -11.41
C ILE A 425 1.77 -18.12 -12.29
N LYS A 426 0.68 -18.56 -11.68
CA LYS A 426 -0.66 -18.51 -12.23
C LYS A 426 -1.53 -17.73 -11.25
N TRP A 427 -2.33 -16.81 -11.77
CA TRP A 427 -3.28 -16.07 -10.95
C TRP A 427 -4.71 -16.34 -11.40
N SER A 428 -5.67 -16.18 -10.49
CA SER A 428 -7.10 -16.28 -10.76
C SER A 428 -7.92 -15.45 -9.78
N ALA A 429 -9.08 -14.96 -10.23
CA ALA A 429 -10.11 -14.45 -9.33
C ALA A 429 -10.68 -15.62 -8.51
N PHE A 430 -10.32 -15.68 -7.24
CA PHE A 430 -10.76 -16.73 -6.33
C PHE A 430 -12.16 -16.43 -5.80
N ALA A 431 -12.40 -15.21 -5.32
CA ALA A 431 -13.74 -14.78 -4.93
C ALA A 431 -14.08 -13.44 -5.59
N GLN A 432 -15.26 -13.33 -6.18
CA GLN A 432 -15.71 -12.11 -6.85
C GLN A 432 -17.23 -12.03 -6.94
N ASN A 433 -17.74 -10.84 -7.21
CA ASN A 433 -19.16 -10.63 -7.51
C ASN A 433 -19.57 -11.26 -8.85
N ILE A 434 -20.87 -11.44 -9.06
CA ILE A 434 -21.41 -12.06 -10.28
C ILE A 434 -21.16 -11.16 -11.49
N GLU A 435 -21.53 -9.89 -11.37
CA GLU A 435 -21.19 -8.88 -12.36
C GLU A 435 -19.92 -8.13 -11.92
N PRO A 436 -19.15 -7.57 -12.85
CA PRO A 436 -18.01 -6.74 -12.50
C PRO A 436 -18.48 -5.49 -11.72
N GLY A 437 -17.96 -5.28 -10.51
CA GLY A 437 -18.21 -4.09 -9.70
C GLY A 437 -18.31 -4.39 -8.20
N PRO A 438 -18.17 -3.38 -7.32
CA PRO A 438 -18.58 -3.48 -5.92
C PRO A 438 -20.07 -3.79 -5.82
N ASN A 439 -20.49 -4.30 -4.66
CA ASN A 439 -21.83 -4.78 -4.40
C ASN A 439 -22.90 -3.68 -4.58
N ALA A 440 -22.61 -2.44 -4.21
CA ALA A 440 -23.51 -1.30 -4.38
C ALA A 440 -23.95 -1.10 -5.85
N TYR A 441 -23.10 -1.45 -6.82
CA TYR A 441 -23.37 -1.32 -8.26
C TYR A 441 -23.92 -2.60 -8.89
N GLN A 442 -24.14 -3.66 -8.12
CA GLN A 442 -24.79 -4.88 -8.61
C GLN A 442 -26.29 -4.65 -8.85
N LYS A 443 -26.83 -5.40 -9.81
CA LYS A 443 -28.29 -5.53 -10.01
C LYS A 443 -28.94 -6.07 -8.74
N GLU A 444 -30.20 -5.72 -8.49
CA GLU A 444 -30.92 -6.08 -7.26
C GLU A 444 -30.87 -7.58 -6.96
N GLU A 445 -31.01 -8.42 -7.98
CA GLU A 445 -30.95 -9.88 -7.87
C GLU A 445 -29.56 -10.45 -7.53
N ASN A 446 -28.50 -9.67 -7.69
CA ASN A 446 -27.09 -10.08 -7.48
C ASN A 446 -26.46 -9.43 -6.24
N ARG A 447 -27.22 -8.63 -5.48
CA ARG A 447 -26.72 -7.98 -4.25
C ARG A 447 -26.42 -8.98 -3.13
N GLY A 448 -25.55 -8.58 -2.21
CA GLY A 448 -25.02 -9.39 -1.11
C GLY A 448 -23.59 -9.90 -1.32
N GLY A 449 -22.79 -9.21 -2.14
CA GLY A 449 -21.40 -9.54 -2.44
C GLY A 449 -20.38 -8.56 -1.85
N LEU A 450 -19.16 -8.58 -2.40
CA LEU A 450 -18.03 -7.76 -1.95
C LEU A 450 -18.22 -6.27 -2.31
N GLU A 451 -17.90 -5.35 -1.39
CA GLU A 451 -17.79 -3.92 -1.68
C GLU A 451 -16.34 -3.53 -1.96
N ARG A 452 -15.46 -3.64 -0.96
CA ARG A 452 -14.08 -3.17 -0.94
C ARG A 452 -13.22 -4.08 -0.06
N PRO A 453 -12.83 -5.29 -0.53
CA PRO A 453 -11.94 -6.17 0.20
C PRO A 453 -10.60 -5.48 0.47
N ASN A 454 -10.25 -5.31 1.73
CA ASN A 454 -9.03 -4.61 2.13
C ASN A 454 -7.98 -5.58 2.70
N ASP A 455 -8.40 -6.71 3.29
CA ASP A 455 -7.47 -7.69 3.85
C ASP A 455 -8.05 -9.12 3.83
N VAL A 456 -7.16 -10.12 3.92
CA VAL A 456 -7.49 -11.54 4.07
C VAL A 456 -6.63 -12.17 5.16
N VAL A 457 -7.24 -13.00 6.01
CA VAL A 457 -6.50 -13.76 7.04
C VAL A 457 -7.11 -15.14 7.21
N PHE A 458 -6.31 -16.12 7.64
CA PHE A 458 -6.77 -17.50 7.84
C PHE A 458 -7.04 -17.81 9.31
N SER A 459 -8.05 -18.64 9.55
CA SER A 459 -8.28 -19.27 10.85
C SER A 459 -7.09 -20.14 11.28
N ASN A 460 -6.92 -20.35 12.59
CA ASN A 460 -5.83 -21.17 13.13
C ASN A 460 -5.84 -22.63 12.62
N ASP A 461 -7.01 -23.17 12.32
CA ASP A 461 -7.14 -24.50 11.72
C ASP A 461 -6.86 -24.51 10.21
N GLY A 462 -6.70 -23.34 9.60
CA GLY A 462 -6.39 -23.15 8.20
C GLY A 462 -7.52 -23.46 7.22
N LYS A 463 -8.74 -23.72 7.71
CA LYS A 463 -9.87 -24.15 6.89
C LYS A 463 -10.70 -22.98 6.36
N THR A 464 -10.65 -21.85 7.04
CA THR A 464 -11.48 -20.68 6.75
C THR A 464 -10.60 -19.47 6.48
N MET A 465 -10.84 -18.82 5.35
CA MET A 465 -10.35 -17.47 5.10
C MET A 465 -11.41 -16.48 5.58
N TYR A 466 -10.99 -15.52 6.39
CA TYR A 466 -11.74 -14.30 6.66
C TYR A 466 -11.36 -13.25 5.62
N VAL A 467 -12.35 -12.64 4.99
CA VAL A 467 -12.17 -11.49 4.10
C VAL A 467 -12.67 -10.26 4.84
N VAL A 468 -11.79 -9.28 5.02
CA VAL A 468 -12.13 -7.98 5.58
C VAL A 468 -12.60 -7.10 4.44
N ASP A 469 -13.89 -6.78 4.44
CA ASP A 469 -14.51 -5.92 3.44
C ASP A 469 -14.86 -4.57 4.07
N TYR A 470 -14.14 -3.53 3.65
CA TYR A 470 -14.24 -2.16 4.17
C TYR A 470 -15.66 -1.60 4.08
N GLY A 471 -16.45 -2.09 3.12
CA GLY A 471 -17.81 -1.65 2.88
C GLY A 471 -17.91 -0.64 1.73
N GLU A 472 -19.09 -0.05 1.60
CA GLU A 472 -19.41 0.85 0.50
C GLU A 472 -18.68 2.18 0.65
N VAL A 473 -17.95 2.54 -0.41
CA VAL A 473 -17.39 3.87 -0.61
C VAL A 473 -18.02 4.46 -1.87
N TYR A 474 -18.90 5.43 -1.66
CA TYR A 474 -19.52 6.19 -2.74
C TYR A 474 -18.47 7.08 -3.41
N THR A 475 -18.47 7.13 -4.74
CA THR A 475 -17.53 7.93 -5.52
C THR A 475 -18.30 8.85 -6.47
N ASP A 476 -18.07 10.15 -6.36
CA ASP A 476 -18.67 11.21 -7.19
C ASP A 476 -17.71 12.38 -7.37
N PHE A 477 -17.02 12.39 -8.51
CA PHE A 477 -16.03 13.42 -8.86
C PHE A 477 -16.62 14.81 -9.15
N GLU A 478 -17.96 14.98 -9.14
CA GLU A 478 -18.58 16.30 -9.22
C GLU A 478 -18.65 17.00 -7.86
N MET A 479 -18.43 16.26 -6.76
CA MET A 479 -18.50 16.76 -5.39
C MET A 479 -17.14 17.27 -4.87
N PRO A 480 -17.10 18.27 -3.96
CA PRO A 480 -15.85 18.75 -3.37
C PRO A 480 -15.06 17.69 -2.56
N SER A 481 -15.77 16.74 -1.94
CA SER A 481 -15.17 15.53 -1.37
C SER A 481 -15.72 14.36 -2.20
N PRO A 482 -14.95 13.83 -3.15
CA PRO A 482 -15.50 12.90 -4.13
C PRO A 482 -15.73 11.50 -3.56
N PHE A 483 -15.23 11.21 -2.37
CA PHE A 483 -15.38 9.91 -1.70
C PHE A 483 -16.17 10.11 -0.41
N TYR A 484 -17.06 9.17 -0.09
CA TYR A 484 -17.77 9.11 1.19
C TYR A 484 -18.01 7.65 1.59
N THR A 485 -17.84 7.34 2.87
CA THR A 485 -18.12 5.99 3.40
C THR A 485 -19.57 5.87 3.85
N THR A 486 -20.22 4.73 3.56
CA THR A 486 -21.51 4.38 4.15
C THR A 486 -21.33 3.66 5.49
N ALA A 487 -21.86 4.21 6.58
CA ALA A 487 -21.78 3.59 7.90
C ALA A 487 -22.48 2.20 7.93
N GLY A 488 -21.91 1.27 8.68
CA GLY A 488 -22.41 -0.08 8.88
C GLY A 488 -22.40 -0.96 7.62
N SER A 489 -21.77 -0.52 6.54
CA SER A 489 -21.72 -1.28 5.28
C SER A 489 -20.63 -2.35 5.26
N GLY A 490 -19.66 -2.29 6.18
CA GLY A 490 -18.54 -3.24 6.27
C GLY A 490 -18.97 -4.63 6.73
N VAL A 491 -18.30 -5.64 6.18
CA VAL A 491 -18.60 -7.06 6.41
C VAL A 491 -17.30 -7.84 6.58
N ILE A 492 -17.30 -8.80 7.50
CA ILE A 492 -16.30 -9.87 7.52
C ILE A 492 -16.93 -11.10 6.88
N TRP A 493 -16.44 -11.48 5.70
CA TRP A 493 -16.88 -12.70 5.02
C TRP A 493 -16.06 -13.88 5.48
N THR A 494 -16.61 -15.08 5.35
CA THR A 494 -15.88 -16.34 5.47
C THR A 494 -15.92 -17.07 4.15
N ILE A 495 -14.78 -17.63 3.75
CA ILE A 495 -14.70 -18.57 2.63
C ILE A 495 -14.07 -19.84 3.17
N THR A 496 -14.88 -20.88 3.35
CA THR A 496 -14.50 -22.11 4.06
C THR A 496 -14.31 -23.26 3.07
N TYR A 497 -13.19 -23.97 3.16
CA TYR A 497 -12.97 -25.17 2.38
C TYR A 497 -13.85 -26.33 2.88
N THR A 498 -14.60 -26.96 1.99
CA THR A 498 -15.57 -28.03 2.31
C THR A 498 -15.07 -29.43 1.96
N GLY A 499 -13.95 -29.55 1.24
CA GLY A 499 -13.30 -30.85 0.96
C GLY A 499 -13.90 -31.65 -0.20
N ASN A 500 -14.73 -31.03 -1.04
CA ASN A 500 -15.35 -31.68 -2.22
C ASN A 500 -14.48 -31.61 -3.46
#